data_AF-A0A960ZFJ9-F1
#
_entry.id   AF-A0A960ZFJ9-F1
#
_cell.length_a   1.000
_cell.length_b   1.000
_cell.length_c   1.000
_cell.angle_alpha   90.00
_cell.angle_beta   90.00
_cell.angle_gamma   90.00
#
_symmetry.space_group_name_H-M   'P 1'
#
loop_
_entity.id
_entity.type
_entity.pdbx_description
1 polymer ?
#
loop_
_entity_poly.entity_id
_entity_poly.type
_entity_poly.pdbx_seq_one_letter_code
_entity_poly.pdbx_strand_id
1 'polypeptide(L)'
;MTLRQTPFYDQHVELGATFVDFAGWQMPIQYSSIVKEHNHVRQAVGLFDVSHMGEIDIHGPGALSFCQKITCNDVSKMKPGKVQYNAILNEQGGIIDDCTVYMFNREHFMLVVNASRKENVLNWLFKQPAENIEIIDRSHEYALVAVQGPLSPAVVSDLIARDVQTITYYEFQVCNVFDHAIIVSRTGYTGEDGFEIYVPVVIAKKVWQALMEHGASSGIMPIGLGARDTL
;
A
#
# COMPACT_ATOMS: atom_id res chain seq x y z
N MET A 1 -8.46 10.95 -22.74
CA MET A 1 -7.45 11.38 -21.76
C MET A 1 -6.38 10.33 -21.71
N THR A 2 -5.11 10.70 -21.55
CA THR A 2 -4.01 9.73 -21.39
C THR A 2 -4.10 9.11 -20.00
N LEU A 3 -3.99 7.78 -19.91
CA LEU A 3 -4.00 7.07 -18.63
C LEU A 3 -2.74 7.40 -17.81
N ARG A 4 -2.87 7.42 -16.48
CA ARG A 4 -1.75 7.58 -15.55
C ARG A 4 -0.91 6.30 -15.52
N GLN A 5 0.37 6.45 -15.21
CA GLN A 5 1.34 5.35 -15.16
C GLN A 5 2.04 5.36 -13.82
N THR A 6 2.23 4.18 -13.23
CA THR A 6 2.99 4.04 -11.99
C THR A 6 4.48 4.16 -12.27
N PRO A 7 5.32 4.36 -11.22
CA PRO A 7 6.77 4.31 -11.35
C PRO A 7 7.32 2.97 -11.89
N PHE A 8 6.48 1.92 -11.95
CA PHE A 8 6.85 0.59 -12.41
C PHE A 8 6.39 0.28 -13.84
N TYR A 9 5.81 1.25 -14.55
CA TYR A 9 5.25 1.03 -15.89
C TYR A 9 6.25 0.37 -16.87
N ASP A 10 7.48 0.87 -16.93
CA ASP A 10 8.50 0.30 -17.82
C ASP A 10 8.84 -1.15 -17.45
N GLN A 11 8.87 -1.49 -16.17
CA GLN A 11 9.08 -2.88 -15.72
C GLN A 11 7.93 -3.77 -16.18
N HIS A 12 6.69 -3.28 -16.12
CA HIS A 12 5.52 -4.04 -16.58
C HIS A 12 5.58 -4.31 -18.08
N VAL A 13 6.02 -3.33 -18.88
CA VAL A 13 6.22 -3.50 -20.32
C VAL A 13 7.33 -4.50 -20.62
N GLU A 14 8.49 -4.38 -19.95
CA GLU A 14 9.62 -5.31 -20.09
C GLU A 14 9.22 -6.76 -19.73
N LEU A 15 8.34 -6.92 -18.76
CA LEU A 15 7.82 -8.22 -18.31
C LEU A 15 6.67 -8.76 -19.19
N GLY A 16 6.30 -8.06 -20.26
CA GLY A 16 5.28 -8.51 -21.21
C GLY A 16 3.85 -8.46 -20.67
N ALA A 17 3.56 -7.56 -19.73
CA ALA A 17 2.24 -7.44 -19.13
C ALA A 17 1.15 -7.09 -20.17
N THR A 18 -0.04 -7.64 -19.94
CA THR A 18 -1.27 -7.13 -20.58
C THR A 18 -1.84 -6.01 -19.72
N PHE A 19 -2.19 -4.88 -20.31
CA PHE A 19 -2.68 -3.71 -19.58
C PHE A 19 -4.20 -3.51 -19.69
N VAL A 20 -4.78 -2.87 -18.68
CA VAL A 20 -6.17 -2.41 -18.62
C VAL A 20 -6.24 -0.98 -18.06
N ASP A 21 -7.32 -0.27 -18.35
CA ASP A 21 -7.69 0.95 -17.62
C ASP A 21 -8.30 0.56 -16.27
N PHE A 22 -7.60 0.89 -15.18
CA PHE A 22 -8.06 0.70 -13.82
C PHE A 22 -8.06 2.05 -13.09
N ALA A 23 -9.24 2.63 -12.87
CA ALA A 23 -9.40 3.93 -12.20
C ALA A 23 -8.56 5.06 -12.85
N GLY A 24 -8.43 5.07 -14.17
CA GLY A 24 -7.64 6.05 -14.90
C GLY A 24 -6.12 5.78 -14.87
N TRP A 25 -5.71 4.58 -14.46
CA TRP A 25 -4.34 4.10 -14.50
C TRP A 25 -4.18 2.98 -15.52
N GLN A 26 -3.05 2.96 -16.21
CA GLN A 26 -2.65 1.89 -17.10
C GLN A 26 -1.94 0.79 -16.29
N MET A 27 -2.70 -0.20 -15.83
CA MET A 27 -2.21 -1.22 -14.90
C MET A 27 -2.15 -2.61 -15.55
N PRO A 28 -1.20 -3.48 -15.14
CA PRO A 28 -1.13 -4.86 -15.59
C PRO A 28 -2.33 -5.67 -15.07
N ILE A 29 -3.18 -6.17 -15.96
CA ILE A 29 -4.25 -7.12 -15.59
C ILE A 29 -3.68 -8.53 -15.35
N GLN A 30 -2.63 -8.90 -16.09
CA GLN A 30 -1.88 -10.15 -15.93
C GLN A 30 -0.53 -10.08 -16.66
N TYR A 31 0.41 -10.93 -16.28
CA TYR A 31 1.70 -11.15 -16.96
C TYR A 31 1.74 -12.51 -17.68
N SER A 32 1.01 -13.50 -17.16
CA SER A 32 0.93 -14.84 -17.74
C SER A 32 -0.53 -15.29 -17.92
N SER A 33 -1.20 -15.62 -16.83
CA SER A 33 -2.63 -15.88 -16.77
C SER A 33 -3.10 -15.72 -15.34
N ILE A 34 -4.30 -15.17 -15.16
CA ILE A 34 -4.93 -14.95 -13.84
C ILE A 34 -4.87 -16.19 -12.95
N VAL A 35 -5.21 -17.37 -13.47
CA VAL A 35 -5.23 -18.63 -12.68
C VAL A 35 -3.84 -19.05 -12.22
N LYS A 36 -2.82 -18.94 -13.08
CA LYS A 36 -1.44 -19.26 -12.70
C LYS A 36 -0.92 -18.28 -11.65
N GLU A 37 -1.18 -17.00 -11.85
CA GLU A 37 -0.80 -15.93 -10.93
C GLU A 37 -1.46 -16.11 -9.55
N HIS A 38 -2.75 -16.37 -9.50
CA HIS A 38 -3.47 -16.69 -8.26
C HIS A 38 -2.84 -17.88 -7.53
N ASN A 39 -2.71 -19.03 -8.22
CA ASN A 39 -2.19 -20.24 -7.60
C ASN A 39 -0.74 -20.08 -7.12
N HIS A 40 0.04 -19.26 -7.80
CA HIS A 40 1.41 -18.96 -7.41
C HIS A 40 1.47 -18.21 -6.08
N VAL A 41 0.64 -17.19 -5.88
CA VAL A 41 0.57 -16.45 -4.61
C VAL A 41 0.18 -17.38 -3.46
N ARG A 42 -0.74 -18.32 -3.69
CA ARG A 42 -1.15 -19.33 -2.70
C ARG A 42 -0.01 -20.27 -2.28
N GLN A 43 0.99 -20.48 -3.11
CA GLN A 43 2.01 -21.52 -2.93
C GLN A 43 3.42 -20.98 -2.69
N ALA A 44 3.69 -19.74 -3.11
CA ALA A 44 5.01 -19.14 -3.13
C ALA A 44 4.98 -17.67 -2.71
N VAL A 45 5.36 -16.76 -3.60
CA VAL A 45 5.37 -15.32 -3.36
C VAL A 45 5.11 -14.56 -4.65
N GLY A 46 4.20 -13.60 -4.58
CA GLY A 46 3.84 -12.69 -5.66
C GLY A 46 4.19 -11.24 -5.31
N LEU A 47 4.63 -10.50 -6.33
CA LEU A 47 4.92 -9.07 -6.26
C LEU A 47 3.86 -8.29 -7.04
N PHE A 48 3.12 -7.43 -6.35
CA PHE A 48 2.09 -6.59 -6.94
C PHE A 48 2.55 -5.14 -6.96
N ASP A 49 2.33 -4.45 -8.07
CA ASP A 49 2.33 -2.98 -8.09
C ASP A 49 0.95 -2.45 -7.71
N VAL A 50 0.89 -1.77 -6.57
CA VAL A 50 -0.32 -1.14 -6.05
C VAL A 50 -0.11 0.37 -5.84
N SER A 51 0.84 0.97 -6.56
CA SER A 51 1.18 2.40 -6.49
C SER A 51 0.09 3.34 -7.03
N HIS A 52 -1.02 2.77 -7.52
CA HIS A 52 -2.20 3.53 -7.92
C HIS A 52 -3.04 3.97 -6.72
N MET A 53 -2.84 3.36 -5.54
CA MET A 53 -3.46 3.74 -4.28
C MET A 53 -3.08 5.19 -3.89
N GLY A 54 -3.83 5.78 -2.96
CA GLY A 54 -3.56 7.12 -2.46
C GLY A 54 -3.03 7.13 -1.05
N GLU A 55 -1.97 7.89 -0.79
CA GLU A 55 -1.40 8.10 0.53
C GLU A 55 -1.66 9.54 0.99
N ILE A 56 -2.40 9.70 2.08
CA ILE A 56 -2.79 11.00 2.64
C ILE A 56 -2.30 11.12 4.07
N ASP A 57 -1.38 12.03 4.30
CA ASP A 57 -0.83 12.33 5.61
C ASP A 57 -1.73 13.32 6.36
N ILE A 58 -1.95 13.07 7.65
CA ILE A 58 -2.61 13.96 8.61
C ILE A 58 -1.61 14.25 9.74
N HIS A 59 -1.14 15.50 9.83
CA HIS A 59 -0.12 15.94 10.79
C HIS A 59 -0.66 16.98 11.76
N GLY A 60 -0.15 17.00 12.98
CA GLY A 60 -0.37 18.06 13.98
C GLY A 60 -1.12 17.61 15.24
N PRO A 61 -1.19 18.46 16.28
CA PRO A 61 -1.77 18.12 17.58
C PRO A 61 -3.23 17.63 17.52
N GLY A 62 -4.01 18.04 16.52
CA GLY A 62 -5.39 17.62 16.32
C GLY A 62 -5.56 16.32 15.51
N ALA A 63 -4.48 15.67 15.06
CA ALA A 63 -4.58 14.58 14.08
C ALA A 63 -5.38 13.40 14.62
N LEU A 64 -5.17 13.00 15.88
CA LEU A 64 -5.93 11.90 16.48
C LEU A 64 -7.43 12.20 16.57
N SER A 65 -7.81 13.39 17.06
CA SER A 65 -9.22 13.75 17.21
C SER A 65 -9.91 13.86 15.84
N PHE A 66 -9.20 14.39 14.85
CA PHE A 66 -9.66 14.44 13.47
C PHE A 66 -9.89 13.04 12.89
N CYS A 67 -8.88 12.17 12.92
CA CYS A 67 -8.98 10.78 12.44
C CYS A 67 -10.10 10.00 13.14
N GLN A 68 -10.26 10.19 14.45
CA GLN A 68 -11.33 9.54 15.22
C GLN A 68 -12.73 9.99 14.82
N LYS A 69 -12.87 11.24 14.37
CA LYS A 69 -14.15 11.79 13.92
C LYS A 69 -14.57 11.27 12.55
N ILE A 70 -13.63 11.13 11.62
CA ILE A 70 -13.91 10.81 10.22
C ILE A 70 -13.99 9.30 9.93
N THR A 71 -13.48 8.47 10.85
CA THR A 71 -13.36 7.02 10.66
C THR A 71 -14.28 6.24 11.60
N CYS A 72 -14.69 5.03 11.19
CA CYS A 72 -15.65 4.21 11.95
C CYS A 72 -15.03 3.39 13.08
N ASN A 73 -13.79 2.89 12.92
CA ASN A 73 -13.07 2.18 13.96
C ASN A 73 -12.37 3.15 14.92
N ASP A 74 -12.13 2.67 16.15
CA ASP A 74 -11.55 3.46 17.23
C ASP A 74 -10.02 3.55 17.07
N VAL A 75 -9.57 4.63 16.42
CA VAL A 75 -8.15 4.95 16.23
C VAL A 75 -7.49 5.45 17.52
N SER A 76 -8.27 5.87 18.53
CA SER A 76 -7.72 6.29 19.83
C SER A 76 -7.12 5.13 20.64
N LYS A 77 -7.54 3.90 20.32
CA LYS A 77 -6.98 2.66 20.88
C LYS A 77 -5.72 2.18 20.16
N MET A 78 -5.36 2.77 19.02
CA MET A 78 -4.14 2.42 18.32
C MET A 78 -2.89 2.85 19.10
N LYS A 79 -1.78 2.18 18.81
CA LYS A 79 -0.44 2.56 19.28
C LYS A 79 0.41 2.94 18.06
N PRO A 80 1.44 3.78 18.24
CA PRO A 80 2.47 3.99 17.22
C PRO A 80 2.94 2.66 16.60
N GLY A 81 3.08 2.63 15.27
CA GLY A 81 3.45 1.42 14.52
C GLY A 81 2.28 0.48 14.21
N LYS A 82 1.03 0.81 14.59
CA LYS A 82 -0.15 0.02 14.22
C LYS A 82 -0.80 0.53 12.94
N VAL A 83 -1.31 -0.41 12.17
CA VAL A 83 -2.26 -0.19 11.08
C VAL A 83 -3.65 -0.60 11.57
N GLN A 84 -4.70 0.05 11.07
CA GLN A 84 -6.08 -0.34 11.33
C GLN A 84 -6.91 -0.18 10.05
N TYR A 85 -7.58 -1.25 9.61
CA TYR A 85 -8.56 -1.16 8.54
C TYR A 85 -9.78 -0.39 9.02
N ASN A 86 -10.31 0.49 8.18
CA ASN A 86 -11.31 1.45 8.58
C ASN A 86 -12.20 1.85 7.40
N ALA A 87 -13.30 2.53 7.69
CA ALA A 87 -14.12 3.20 6.69
C ALA A 87 -14.20 4.68 7.02
N ILE A 88 -14.04 5.53 6.00
CA ILE A 88 -14.26 6.96 6.06
C ILE A 88 -15.75 7.20 5.81
N LEU A 89 -16.42 7.86 6.76
CA LEU A 89 -17.87 8.06 6.70
C LEU A 89 -18.22 9.53 6.46
N ASN A 90 -19.38 9.76 5.82
CA ASN A 90 -20.03 11.07 5.79
C ASN A 90 -20.84 11.34 7.07
N GLU A 91 -21.43 12.54 7.22
CA GLU A 91 -22.17 12.88 8.45
C GLU A 91 -23.44 12.04 8.66
N GLN A 92 -23.92 11.34 7.62
CA GLN A 92 -25.09 10.46 7.70
C GLN A 92 -24.70 8.98 7.89
N GLY A 93 -23.41 8.68 8.07
CA GLY A 93 -22.91 7.31 8.23
C GLY A 93 -22.76 6.53 6.92
N GLY A 94 -22.91 7.18 5.76
CA GLY A 94 -22.62 6.58 4.47
C GLY A 94 -21.11 6.47 4.23
N ILE A 95 -20.68 5.34 3.66
CA ILE A 95 -19.26 5.08 3.37
C ILE A 95 -18.81 5.92 2.17
N ILE A 96 -17.76 6.71 2.39
CA ILE A 96 -17.07 7.48 1.34
C ILE A 96 -15.99 6.61 0.70
N ASP A 97 -15.22 5.92 1.51
CA ASP A 97 -14.19 4.95 1.09
C ASP A 97 -13.88 4.01 2.26
N ASP A 98 -13.43 2.80 1.97
CA ASP A 98 -12.66 2.03 2.93
C ASP A 98 -11.17 2.37 2.82
N CYS A 99 -10.42 2.22 3.90
CA CYS A 99 -9.02 2.61 3.95
C CYS A 99 -8.25 1.85 5.03
N THR A 100 -6.93 1.98 5.02
CA THR A 100 -6.09 1.62 6.17
C THR A 100 -5.48 2.87 6.79
N VAL A 101 -5.54 2.94 8.12
CA VAL A 101 -4.99 4.04 8.92
C VAL A 101 -3.69 3.57 9.58
N TYR A 102 -2.59 4.26 9.29
CA TYR A 102 -1.28 4.04 9.90
C TYR A 102 -1.06 5.10 10.98
N MET A 103 -0.75 4.68 12.20
CA MET A 103 -0.42 5.60 13.29
C MET A 103 1.09 5.66 13.51
N PHE A 104 1.74 6.75 13.10
CA PHE A 104 3.17 6.98 13.39
C PHE A 104 3.35 7.47 14.82
N ASN A 105 2.51 8.42 15.23
CA ASN A 105 2.37 8.88 16.61
C ASN A 105 0.99 9.54 16.78
N ARG A 106 0.71 10.20 17.92
CA ARG A 106 -0.60 10.83 18.17
C ARG A 106 -0.87 12.08 17.32
N GLU A 107 0.14 12.57 16.62
CA GLU A 107 0.13 13.78 15.80
C GLU A 107 0.49 13.48 14.33
N HIS A 108 0.71 12.22 13.94
CA HIS A 108 0.98 11.84 12.56
C HIS A 108 0.31 10.51 12.22
N PHE A 109 -0.64 10.59 11.29
CA PHE A 109 -1.33 9.45 10.70
C PHE A 109 -1.17 9.49 9.18
N MET A 110 -1.17 8.32 8.55
CA MET A 110 -1.29 8.18 7.09
C MET A 110 -2.51 7.34 6.77
N LEU A 111 -3.38 7.85 5.91
CA LEU A 111 -4.53 7.16 5.35
C LEU A 111 -4.13 6.61 3.98
N VAL A 112 -4.37 5.33 3.76
CA VAL A 112 -4.15 4.69 2.45
C VAL A 112 -5.51 4.33 1.87
N VAL A 113 -5.86 4.97 0.75
CA VAL A 113 -7.22 5.04 0.18
C VAL A 113 -7.25 4.48 -1.23
N ASN A 114 -8.44 4.10 -1.70
CA ASN A 114 -8.59 3.52 -3.03
C ASN A 114 -8.31 4.54 -4.14
N ALA A 115 -7.65 4.09 -5.21
CA ALA A 115 -7.27 4.91 -6.36
C ALA A 115 -8.43 5.72 -6.96
N SER A 116 -9.60 5.09 -7.12
CA SER A 116 -10.80 5.71 -7.69
C SER A 116 -11.50 6.67 -6.74
N ARG A 117 -11.17 6.65 -5.45
CA ARG A 117 -11.83 7.41 -4.39
C ARG A 117 -10.96 8.53 -3.84
N LYS A 118 -9.64 8.53 -4.10
CA LYS A 118 -8.70 9.52 -3.58
C LYS A 118 -9.17 10.97 -3.69
N GLU A 119 -9.58 11.42 -4.87
CA GLU A 119 -10.04 12.81 -5.06
C GLU A 119 -11.31 13.11 -4.25
N ASN A 120 -12.24 12.16 -4.16
CA ASN A 120 -13.43 12.30 -3.34
C ASN A 120 -13.09 12.35 -1.84
N VAL A 121 -12.15 11.52 -1.40
CA VAL A 121 -11.66 11.52 -0.02
C VAL A 121 -10.98 12.84 0.31
N LEU A 122 -10.01 13.31 -0.48
CA LEU A 122 -9.35 14.61 -0.25
C LEU A 122 -10.36 15.76 -0.20
N ASN A 123 -11.26 15.84 -1.17
CA ASN A 123 -12.31 16.87 -1.20
C ASN A 123 -13.23 16.81 0.01
N TRP A 124 -13.48 15.61 0.55
CA TRP A 124 -14.23 15.43 1.77
C TRP A 124 -13.44 15.90 3.00
N LEU A 125 -12.20 15.45 3.16
CA LEU A 125 -11.34 15.76 4.29
C LEU A 125 -11.12 17.27 4.44
N PHE A 126 -10.86 17.98 3.34
CA PHE A 126 -10.67 19.44 3.36
C PHE A 126 -11.92 20.25 3.73
N LYS A 127 -13.11 19.65 3.70
CA LYS A 127 -14.36 20.30 4.16
C LYS A 127 -14.63 20.07 5.64
N GLN A 128 -13.94 19.12 6.27
CA GLN A 128 -14.19 18.78 7.65
C GLN A 128 -13.56 19.82 8.60
N PRO A 129 -14.25 20.20 9.68
CA PRO A 129 -13.66 21.04 10.72
C PRO A 129 -12.39 20.39 11.27
N ALA A 130 -11.28 21.12 11.15
CA ALA A 130 -9.94 20.69 11.46
C ALA A 130 -9.25 21.79 12.27
N GLU A 131 -8.70 21.44 13.44
CA GLU A 131 -7.97 22.37 14.31
C GLU A 131 -6.54 21.89 14.47
N ASN A 132 -5.57 22.77 14.21
CA ASN A 132 -4.13 22.48 14.39
C ASN A 132 -3.67 21.20 13.68
N ILE A 133 -4.13 21.00 12.45
CA ILE A 133 -3.65 19.92 11.59
C ILE A 133 -3.32 20.39 10.18
N GLU A 134 -2.49 19.61 9.50
CA GLU A 134 -2.19 19.69 8.08
C GLU A 134 -2.59 18.38 7.39
N ILE A 135 -3.18 18.48 6.20
CA ILE A 135 -3.57 17.34 5.37
C ILE A 135 -2.78 17.41 4.07
N ILE A 136 -2.00 16.37 3.76
CA ILE A 136 -1.05 16.36 2.64
C ILE A 136 -1.28 15.12 1.77
N ASP A 137 -1.53 15.32 0.47
CA ASP A 137 -1.51 14.21 -0.50
C ASP A 137 -0.06 13.83 -0.85
N ARG A 138 0.39 12.70 -0.31
CA ARG A 138 1.74 12.14 -0.52
C ARG A 138 1.77 11.11 -1.64
N SER A 139 0.68 10.87 -2.36
CA SER A 139 0.61 9.75 -3.34
C SER A 139 1.61 9.85 -4.48
N HIS A 140 2.12 11.05 -4.77
CA HIS A 140 3.12 11.28 -5.81
C HIS A 140 4.56 11.05 -5.32
N GLU A 141 4.75 10.94 -4.00
CA GLU A 141 6.05 10.76 -3.36
C GLU A 141 6.37 9.29 -3.11
N TYR A 142 5.34 8.44 -3.01
CA TYR A 142 5.46 7.02 -2.78
C TYR A 142 5.13 6.18 -4.02
N ALA A 143 5.85 5.08 -4.18
CA ALA A 143 5.36 3.90 -4.86
C ALA A 143 5.00 2.85 -3.80
N LEU A 144 4.08 1.94 -4.13
CA LEU A 144 3.64 0.90 -3.22
C LEU A 144 3.71 -0.46 -3.90
N VAL A 145 4.43 -1.38 -3.28
CA VAL A 145 4.47 -2.78 -3.71
C VAL A 145 3.92 -3.67 -2.61
N ALA A 146 3.14 -4.68 -3.00
CA ALA A 146 2.71 -5.74 -2.08
C ALA A 146 3.49 -7.03 -2.40
N VAL A 147 4.15 -7.58 -1.39
CA VAL A 147 4.88 -8.86 -1.45
C VAL A 147 4.06 -9.87 -0.65
N GLN A 148 3.35 -10.76 -1.34
CA GLN A 148 2.28 -11.56 -0.75
C GLN A 148 2.48 -13.05 -1.04
N GLY A 149 2.08 -13.91 -0.12
CA GLY A 149 2.25 -15.37 -0.20
C GLY A 149 3.09 -15.93 0.94
N PRO A 150 3.03 -17.25 1.19
CA PRO A 150 3.68 -17.90 2.34
C PRO A 150 5.21 -17.72 2.39
N LEU A 151 5.85 -17.44 1.26
CA LEU A 151 7.31 -17.21 1.19
C LEU A 151 7.70 -15.72 1.24
N SER A 152 6.73 -14.81 1.35
CA SER A 152 6.99 -13.37 1.44
C SER A 152 7.89 -12.94 2.61
N PRO A 153 7.84 -13.54 3.82
CA PRO A 153 8.69 -13.09 4.93
C PRO A 153 10.18 -13.18 4.63
N ALA A 154 10.61 -14.23 3.93
CA ALA A 154 12.02 -14.42 3.57
C ALA A 154 12.50 -13.31 2.62
N VAL A 155 11.72 -13.04 1.56
CA VAL A 155 12.04 -12.00 0.56
C VAL A 155 12.14 -10.62 1.21
N VAL A 156 11.16 -10.26 2.04
CA VAL A 156 11.13 -8.94 2.67
C VAL A 156 12.24 -8.79 3.71
N SER A 157 12.52 -9.86 4.48
CA SER A 157 13.65 -9.90 5.43
C SER A 157 14.98 -9.63 4.75
N ASP A 158 15.21 -10.22 3.57
CA ASP A 158 16.42 -10.00 2.79
C ASP A 158 16.51 -8.58 2.25
N LEU A 159 15.40 -8.00 1.77
CA LEU A 159 15.36 -6.60 1.31
C LEU A 159 15.76 -5.62 2.43
N ILE A 160 15.21 -5.79 3.63
CA ILE A 160 15.45 -4.84 4.74
C ILE A 160 16.65 -5.21 5.62
N ALA A 161 17.32 -6.33 5.33
CA ALA A 161 18.41 -6.89 6.10
C ALA A 161 18.09 -7.09 7.60
N ARG A 162 16.84 -7.42 7.93
CA ARG A 162 16.34 -7.56 9.31
C ARG A 162 15.19 -8.55 9.39
N ASP A 163 15.03 -9.15 10.56
CA ASP A 163 13.94 -10.09 10.84
C ASP A 163 12.56 -9.40 10.85
N VAL A 164 11.72 -9.76 9.88
CA VAL A 164 10.35 -9.28 9.74
C VAL A 164 9.37 -9.89 10.74
N GLN A 165 9.75 -10.92 11.50
CA GLN A 165 8.90 -11.48 12.57
C GLN A 165 8.58 -10.47 13.67
N THR A 166 9.39 -9.41 13.78
CA THR A 166 9.13 -8.28 14.69
C THR A 166 8.01 -7.35 14.21
N ILE A 167 7.56 -7.51 12.96
CA ILE A 167 6.41 -6.82 12.38
C ILE A 167 5.26 -7.83 12.41
N THR A 168 4.38 -7.71 13.42
CA THR A 168 3.23 -8.62 13.52
C THR A 168 2.06 -8.13 12.65
N TYR A 169 1.01 -8.94 12.53
CA TYR A 169 -0.15 -8.62 11.69
C TYR A 169 -0.71 -7.21 11.99
N TYR A 170 -0.90 -6.41 10.94
CA TYR A 170 -1.34 -5.01 11.03
C TYR A 170 -0.42 -4.12 11.91
N GLU A 171 0.88 -4.43 11.93
CA GLU A 171 1.93 -3.51 12.36
C GLU A 171 2.78 -3.07 11.18
N PHE A 172 3.48 -1.96 11.38
CA PHE A 172 4.46 -1.46 10.45
C PHE A 172 5.70 -0.94 11.17
N GLN A 173 6.81 -0.91 10.44
CA GLN A 173 8.05 -0.28 10.86
C GLN A 173 8.60 0.59 9.74
N VAL A 174 9.30 1.66 10.13
CA VAL A 174 10.13 2.44 9.20
C VAL A 174 11.52 1.83 9.17
N CYS A 175 11.99 1.48 7.98
CA CYS A 175 13.29 0.86 7.74
C CYS A 175 14.11 1.72 6.77
N ASN A 176 15.43 1.56 6.77
CA ASN A 176 16.29 2.22 5.80
C ASN A 176 16.73 1.21 4.74
N VAL A 177 16.43 1.48 3.48
CA VAL A 177 16.85 0.70 2.32
C VAL A 177 17.38 1.67 1.27
N PHE A 178 18.58 1.37 0.74
CA PHE A 178 19.28 2.24 -0.22
C PHE A 178 19.38 3.70 0.23
N ASP A 179 19.70 3.94 1.50
CA ASP A 179 19.81 5.27 2.14
C ASP A 179 18.51 6.09 2.19
N HIS A 180 17.35 5.43 2.02
CA HIS A 180 16.04 6.06 2.12
C HIS A 180 15.17 5.35 3.16
N ALA A 181 14.35 6.13 3.86
CA ALA A 181 13.30 5.59 4.71
C ALA A 181 12.20 4.96 3.85
N ILE A 182 11.82 3.74 4.19
CA ILE A 182 10.68 3.01 3.62
C ILE A 182 9.76 2.56 4.76
N ILE A 183 8.48 2.39 4.47
CA ILE A 183 7.51 1.85 5.43
C ILE A 183 7.24 0.41 5.03
N VAL A 184 7.39 -0.52 5.96
CA VAL A 184 7.07 -1.94 5.76
C VAL A 184 5.97 -2.32 6.72
N SER A 185 4.80 -2.70 6.21
CA SER A 185 3.68 -3.19 7.01
C SER A 185 3.39 -4.64 6.70
N ARG A 186 3.00 -5.42 7.72
CA ARG A 186 2.49 -6.78 7.53
C ARG A 186 0.98 -6.75 7.29
N THR A 187 0.65 -6.23 6.11
CA THR A 187 -0.71 -6.03 5.59
C THR A 187 -0.80 -6.63 4.18
N GLY A 188 -2.03 -6.80 3.70
CA GLY A 188 -2.26 -7.46 2.44
C GLY A 188 -3.74 -7.57 2.07
N TYR A 189 -3.96 -7.92 0.80
CA TYR A 189 -5.28 -8.08 0.19
C TYR A 189 -5.42 -9.45 -0.49
N THR A 190 -4.76 -10.47 0.05
CA THR A 190 -4.69 -11.79 -0.60
C THR A 190 -5.18 -12.93 0.27
N GLY A 191 -5.33 -12.75 1.57
CA GLY A 191 -5.62 -13.83 2.53
C GLY A 191 -4.41 -14.70 2.89
N GLU A 192 -3.27 -14.53 2.21
CA GLU A 192 -1.98 -15.11 2.63
C GLU A 192 -1.25 -14.16 3.60
N ASP A 193 -0.17 -14.67 4.21
CA ASP A 193 0.82 -13.80 4.82
C ASP A 193 1.47 -12.89 3.77
N GLY A 194 1.88 -11.70 4.17
CA GLY A 194 2.33 -10.70 3.22
C GLY A 194 2.66 -9.36 3.84
N PHE A 195 3.32 -8.55 3.03
CA PHE A 195 3.74 -7.22 3.38
C PHE A 195 3.38 -6.22 2.29
N GLU A 196 3.20 -4.97 2.69
CA GLU A 196 3.12 -3.82 1.81
C GLU A 196 4.29 -2.89 2.13
N ILE A 197 4.93 -2.38 1.09
CA ILE A 197 6.18 -1.61 1.19
C ILE A 197 6.00 -0.29 0.45
N TYR A 198 5.95 0.79 1.22
CA TYR A 198 5.88 2.16 0.71
C TYR A 198 7.30 2.67 0.52
N VAL A 199 7.65 3.00 -0.72
CA VAL A 199 9.01 3.38 -1.11
C VAL A 199 9.00 4.76 -1.74
N PRO A 200 9.97 5.64 -1.44
CA PRO A 200 10.13 6.88 -2.19
C PRO A 200 10.27 6.57 -3.70
N VAL A 201 9.54 7.29 -4.54
CA VAL A 201 9.51 7.06 -6.00
C VAL A 201 10.92 7.03 -6.61
N VAL A 202 11.85 7.82 -6.07
CA VAL A 202 13.25 7.90 -6.51
C VAL A 202 14.03 6.58 -6.41
N ILE A 203 13.63 5.67 -5.52
CA ILE A 203 14.25 4.34 -5.39
C ILE A 203 13.32 3.19 -5.79
N ALA A 204 12.10 3.47 -6.27
CA ALA A 204 11.08 2.46 -6.56
C ALA A 204 11.62 1.34 -7.46
N LYS A 205 12.17 1.70 -8.63
CA LYS A 205 12.74 0.74 -9.59
C LYS A 205 13.82 -0.16 -8.96
N LYS A 206 14.68 0.42 -8.11
CA LYS A 206 15.75 -0.31 -7.44
C LYS A 206 15.19 -1.31 -6.42
N VAL A 207 14.14 -0.93 -5.69
CA VAL A 207 13.46 -1.84 -4.75
C VAL A 207 12.77 -2.98 -5.48
N TRP A 208 12.07 -2.70 -6.59
CA TRP A 208 11.46 -3.77 -7.40
C TRP A 208 12.48 -4.79 -7.88
N GLN A 209 13.61 -4.32 -8.43
CA GLN A 209 14.69 -5.19 -8.88
C GLN A 209 15.26 -6.02 -7.72
N ALA A 210 15.54 -5.39 -6.58
CA ALA A 210 16.04 -6.10 -5.39
C ALA A 210 15.06 -7.16 -4.87
N LEU A 211 13.76 -6.87 -4.85
CA LEU A 211 12.73 -7.85 -4.48
C LEU A 211 12.71 -9.05 -5.44
N MET A 212 12.76 -8.78 -6.75
CA MET A 212 12.81 -9.84 -7.77
C MET A 212 14.09 -10.69 -7.65
N GLU A 213 15.23 -10.06 -7.38
CA GLU A 213 16.52 -10.74 -7.18
C GLU A 213 16.54 -11.59 -5.91
N HIS A 214 16.20 -11.00 -4.75
CA HIS A 214 16.19 -11.70 -3.46
C HIS A 214 15.15 -12.82 -3.44
N GLY A 215 13.98 -12.60 -4.06
CA GLY A 215 12.92 -13.59 -4.13
C GLY A 215 13.11 -14.67 -5.20
N ALA A 216 14.16 -14.60 -6.03
CA ALA A 216 14.36 -15.55 -7.14
C ALA A 216 14.42 -17.01 -6.68
N SER A 217 15.09 -17.28 -5.55
CA SER A 217 15.16 -18.61 -4.94
C SER A 217 13.84 -19.10 -4.36
N SER A 218 12.96 -18.15 -3.99
CA SER A 218 11.59 -18.39 -3.50
C SER A 218 10.56 -18.39 -4.63
N GLY A 219 11.00 -18.27 -5.88
CA GLY A 219 10.14 -18.24 -7.05
C GLY A 219 9.28 -16.98 -7.17
N ILE A 220 9.74 -15.83 -6.67
CA ILE A 220 8.97 -14.58 -6.79
C ILE A 220 8.60 -14.27 -8.24
N MET A 221 7.37 -13.80 -8.44
CA MET A 221 6.93 -13.36 -9.76
C MET A 221 5.96 -12.17 -9.68
N PRO A 222 5.90 -11.35 -10.73
CA PRO A 222 4.96 -10.24 -10.80
C PRO A 222 3.51 -10.75 -10.95
N ILE A 223 2.58 -10.11 -10.26
CA ILE A 223 1.16 -10.49 -10.25
C ILE A 223 0.30 -9.30 -10.68
N GLY A 224 -0.61 -9.54 -11.64
CA GLY A 224 -1.52 -8.54 -12.16
C GLY A 224 -2.82 -8.37 -11.35
N LEU A 225 -3.59 -7.35 -11.71
CA LEU A 225 -4.85 -7.01 -11.05
C LEU A 225 -5.91 -8.12 -11.15
N GLY A 226 -5.91 -8.92 -12.22
CA GLY A 226 -6.88 -9.99 -12.38
C GLY A 226 -6.70 -11.09 -11.33
N ALA A 227 -5.46 -11.44 -10.99
CA ALA A 227 -5.19 -12.36 -9.89
C ALA A 227 -5.47 -11.72 -8.53
N ARG A 228 -5.16 -10.43 -8.35
CA ARG A 228 -5.50 -9.66 -7.14
C ARG A 228 -6.99 -9.74 -6.79
N ASP A 229 -7.88 -9.64 -7.78
CA ASP A 229 -9.33 -9.69 -7.59
C ASP A 229 -9.85 -11.08 -7.18
N THR A 230 -9.13 -12.14 -7.57
CA THR A 230 -9.54 -13.53 -7.28
C THR A 230 -9.00 -14.08 -5.96
N LEU A 231 -7.99 -13.43 -5.38
CA LEU A 231 -7.34 -13.86 -4.13
C LEU A 231 -8.17 -13.40 -2.92
#